data_AF-A0A7V3PV57-F1
#
_entry.id   AF-A0A7V3PV57-F1
#
_cell.length_a   1.000
_cell.length_b   1.000
_cell.length_c   1.000
_cell.angle_alpha   90.00
_cell.angle_beta   90.00
_cell.angle_gamma   90.00
#
_symmetry.space_group_name_H-M   'P 1'
#
loop_
_entity.id
_entity.type
_entity.pdbx_description
1 polymer ?
#
loop_
_entity_poly.entity_id
_entity_poly.type
_entity_poly.pdbx_seq_one_letter_code
_entity_poly.pdbx_strand_id
1 'polypeptide(L)'
;MNLSPQHQKFRQEIRDLAINVIQPRAREYDRSGKFVIENVKELAQKGYLGIPWPKEFGGLGMDHLAYAIAVEEVSRVCASTGLTLAAHTSLGTYPIYKFGTEEQKRKFIPPLARGEYLGAFGLTEPNA
;
A
#
# COMPACT_ATOMS: atom_id res chain seq x y z
N MET A 1 -14.48 -6.09 -18.70
CA MET A 1 -14.90 -5.00 -17.80
C MET A 1 -14.06 -3.77 -18.11
N ASN A 2 -14.69 -2.62 -18.36
CA ASN A 2 -13.96 -1.38 -18.66
C ASN A 2 -13.78 -0.56 -17.37
N LEU A 3 -12.55 -0.10 -17.10
CA LEU A 3 -12.24 0.81 -16.00
C LEU A 3 -12.74 2.23 -16.32
N SER A 4 -13.14 2.99 -15.30
CA SER A 4 -13.44 4.42 -15.45
C SER A 4 -12.20 5.19 -15.94
N PRO A 5 -12.36 6.36 -16.61
CA PRO A 5 -11.22 7.18 -17.01
C PRO A 5 -10.30 7.55 -15.84
N GLN A 6 -10.87 7.77 -14.64
CA GLN A 6 -10.09 8.04 -13.43
C GLN A 6 -9.25 6.83 -13.00
N HIS A 7 -9.83 5.63 -13.00
CA HIS A 7 -9.09 4.39 -12.70
C HIS A 7 -8.03 4.08 -13.76
N GLN A 8 -8.29 4.37 -15.03
CA GLN A 8 -7.30 4.20 -16.09
C GLN A 8 -6.10 5.14 -15.92
N LYS A 9 -6.35 6.40 -15.60
CA LYS A 9 -5.30 7.38 -15.30
C LYS A 9 -4.48 6.94 -14.09
N PHE A 10 -5.15 6.58 -12.99
CA PHE A 10 -4.47 6.11 -11.78
C PHE A 10 -3.65 4.84 -12.04
N ARG A 11 -4.19 3.88 -12.79
CA ARG A 11 -3.45 2.69 -13.22
C ARG A 11 -2.17 3.06 -13.96
N GLN A 12 -2.24 4.02 -14.88
CA GLN A 12 -1.05 4.47 -15.62
C GLN A 12 -0.02 5.11 -14.68
N GLU A 13 -0.45 5.94 -13.74
CA GLU A 13 0.44 6.54 -12.73
C GLU A 13 1.16 5.48 -11.88
N ILE A 14 0.44 4.46 -11.40
CA ILE A 14 1.07 3.37 -10.64
C ILE A 14 2.00 2.55 -11.54
N ARG A 15 1.60 2.26 -12.77
CA ARG A 15 2.42 1.51 -13.72
C ARG A 15 3.74 2.23 -14.03
N ASP A 16 3.69 3.54 -14.21
CA ASP A 16 4.88 4.33 -14.48
C ASP A 16 5.83 4.33 -13.28
N LEU A 17 5.31 4.42 -12.05
CA LEU A 17 6.12 4.20 -10.84
C LEU A 17 6.71 2.78 -10.82
N ALA A 18 5.87 1.78 -11.09
CA ALA A 18 6.25 0.37 -11.02
C ALA A 18 7.42 0.07 -11.99
N ILE A 19 7.28 0.44 -13.27
CA ILE A 19 8.28 0.17 -14.30
C ILE A 19 9.56 1.00 -14.09
N ASN A 20 9.42 2.29 -13.79
CA ASN A 20 10.58 3.19 -13.81
C ASN A 20 11.37 3.21 -12.49
N VAL A 21 10.72 2.89 -11.36
CA VAL A 21 11.32 3.02 -10.02
C VAL A 21 11.44 1.68 -9.30
N ILE A 22 10.37 0.87 -9.32
CA ILE A 22 10.31 -0.38 -8.54
C ILE A 22 11.02 -1.53 -9.27
N GLN A 23 10.73 -1.72 -10.56
CA GLN A 23 11.24 -2.82 -11.37
C GLN A 23 12.78 -2.89 -11.41
N PRO A 24 13.54 -1.79 -11.54
CA PRO A 24 15.01 -1.86 -11.56
C PRO A 24 15.63 -2.45 -10.28
N ARG A 25 14.93 -2.34 -9.15
CA ARG A 25 15.39 -2.83 -7.83
C ARG A 25 14.90 -4.25 -7.52
N ALA A 26 13.88 -4.74 -8.23
CA ALA A 26 13.15 -5.97 -7.88
C ALA A 26 14.05 -7.21 -7.81
N ARG A 27 14.93 -7.40 -8.80
CA ARG A 27 15.83 -8.56 -8.88
C ARG A 27 16.85 -8.60 -7.72
N GLU A 28 17.32 -7.45 -7.27
CA GLU A 28 18.28 -7.38 -6.16
C GLU A 28 17.59 -7.69 -4.82
N TYR A 29 16.36 -7.20 -4.62
CA TYR A 29 15.60 -7.53 -3.41
C TYR A 29 15.28 -9.02 -3.32
N ASP A 30 14.90 -9.65 -4.44
CA ASP A 30 14.68 -11.10 -4.51
C ASP A 30 15.94 -11.88 -4.11
N ARG A 31 17.08 -11.57 -4.75
CA ARG A 31 18.35 -12.28 -4.50
C ARG A 31 18.91 -12.08 -3.10
N SER A 32 18.78 -10.88 -2.56
CA SER A 32 19.41 -10.51 -1.28
C SER A 32 18.52 -10.80 -0.07
N GLY A 33 17.22 -11.00 -0.26
CA GLY A 33 16.25 -11.10 0.83
C GLY A 33 16.11 -9.81 1.66
N LYS A 34 16.70 -8.70 1.21
CA LYS A 34 16.59 -7.40 1.90
C LYS A 34 15.17 -6.86 1.78
N PHE A 35 14.71 -6.22 2.85
CA PHE A 35 13.41 -5.57 2.83
C PHE A 35 13.38 -4.40 1.84
N VAL A 36 12.23 -4.22 1.19
CA VAL A 36 11.97 -3.29 0.07
C VAL A 36 11.83 -1.82 0.50
N ILE A 37 12.64 -1.37 1.47
CA ILE A 37 12.47 -0.10 2.17
C ILE A 37 12.47 1.11 1.23
N GLU A 38 13.30 1.12 0.20
CA GLU A 38 13.32 2.24 -0.75
C GLU A 38 12.05 2.28 -1.59
N ASN A 39 11.45 1.14 -1.92
CA ASN A 39 10.18 1.13 -2.64
C ASN A 39 9.02 1.59 -1.73
N VAL A 40 9.06 1.24 -0.44
CA VAL A 40 8.09 1.73 0.54
C VAL A 40 8.14 3.25 0.65
N LYS A 41 9.35 3.85 0.69
CA LYS A 41 9.51 5.31 0.72
C LYS A 41 8.91 5.99 -0.51
N GLU A 42 9.11 5.42 -1.70
CA GLU A 42 8.55 5.95 -2.95
C GLU A 42 7.01 5.91 -2.93
N LEU A 43 6.43 4.81 -2.42
CA LEU A 43 4.98 4.68 -2.24
C LEU A 43 4.46 5.70 -1.21
N ALA A 44 5.16 5.88 -0.08
CA ALA A 44 4.81 6.83 0.96
C ALA A 44 4.83 8.28 0.45
N GLN A 45 5.88 8.67 -0.27
CA GLN A 45 6.02 10.02 -0.85
C GLN A 45 4.89 10.38 -1.82
N LYS A 46 4.33 9.37 -2.52
CA LYS A 46 3.17 9.55 -3.42
C LYS A 46 1.81 9.40 -2.71
N GLY A 47 1.80 9.11 -1.41
CA GLY A 47 0.58 8.86 -0.63
C GLY A 47 -0.06 7.50 -0.92
N TYR A 48 0.63 6.58 -1.58
CA TYR A 48 0.08 5.30 -2.03
C TYR A 48 -0.08 4.26 -0.91
N LEU A 49 0.48 4.49 0.27
CA LEU A 49 0.15 3.71 1.48
C LEU A 49 -1.20 4.12 2.09
N GLY A 50 -1.74 5.27 1.67
CA GLY A 50 -2.99 5.83 2.12
C GLY A 50 -4.14 5.78 1.11
N ILE A 51 -4.06 4.95 0.06
CA ILE A 51 -5.02 4.96 -1.07
C ILE A 51 -6.48 4.94 -0.61
N PRO A 52 -6.94 3.93 0.19
CA PRO A 52 -8.35 3.84 0.54
C PRO A 52 -8.75 4.71 1.74
N TRP A 53 -7.79 5.34 2.44
CA TRP A 53 -8.11 6.04 3.68
C TRP A 53 -8.69 7.43 3.41
N PRO A 54 -9.74 7.85 4.14
CA PRO A 54 -10.29 9.19 4.01
C PRO A 54 -9.23 10.30 4.15
N LYS A 55 -9.47 11.41 3.45
CA LYS A 55 -8.58 12.59 3.49
C LYS A 55 -8.42 13.18 4.89
N GLU A 56 -9.45 13.07 5.74
CA GLU A 56 -9.39 13.52 7.15
C GLU A 56 -8.37 12.73 7.99
N PHE A 57 -8.02 11.52 7.56
CA PHE A 57 -6.95 10.72 8.14
C PHE A 57 -5.64 10.81 7.33
N GLY A 58 -5.54 11.73 6.38
CA GLY A 58 -4.34 11.93 5.56
C GLY A 58 -4.16 10.93 4.41
N GLY A 59 -5.20 10.18 4.04
CA GLY A 59 -5.18 9.31 2.86
C GLY A 59 -5.66 9.99 1.57
N LEU A 60 -5.70 9.23 0.48
CA LEU A 60 -6.14 9.73 -0.84
C LEU A 60 -7.67 9.69 -1.00
N GLY A 61 -8.38 8.89 -0.19
CA GLY A 61 -9.82 8.73 -0.24
C GLY A 61 -10.32 8.07 -1.53
N MET A 62 -9.51 7.22 -2.15
CA MET A 62 -9.88 6.46 -3.34
C MET A 62 -10.61 5.16 -2.97
N ASP A 63 -11.26 4.53 -3.95
CA ASP A 63 -12.02 3.31 -3.71
C ASP A 63 -11.13 2.05 -3.67
N HIS A 64 -11.74 0.94 -3.26
CA HIS A 64 -11.05 -0.35 -3.21
C HIS A 64 -10.58 -0.85 -4.58
N LEU A 65 -11.23 -0.43 -5.67
CA LEU A 65 -10.79 -0.76 -7.02
C LEU A 65 -9.47 -0.05 -7.36
N ALA A 66 -9.31 1.23 -7.02
CA ALA A 66 -8.04 1.94 -7.15
C ALA A 66 -6.95 1.27 -6.30
N TYR A 67 -7.25 0.89 -5.06
CA TYR A 67 -6.32 0.11 -4.23
C TYR A 67 -5.91 -1.21 -4.89
N ALA A 68 -6.86 -1.99 -5.40
CA ALA A 68 -6.58 -3.26 -6.08
C ALA A 68 -5.71 -3.05 -7.33
N ILE A 69 -5.99 -2.02 -8.12
CA ILE A 69 -5.16 -1.62 -9.28
C ILE A 69 -3.73 -1.33 -8.84
N ALA A 70 -3.54 -0.59 -7.74
CA ALA A 70 -2.20 -0.27 -7.27
C ALA A 70 -1.41 -1.52 -6.85
N VAL A 71 -2.06 -2.42 -6.10
CA VAL A 71 -1.47 -3.71 -5.73
C VAL A 71 -1.13 -4.53 -6.97
N GLU A 72 -2.02 -4.60 -7.96
CA GLU A 72 -1.79 -5.35 -9.20
C GLU A 72 -0.58 -4.80 -9.96
N GLU A 73 -0.56 -3.50 -10.26
CA GLU A 73 0.50 -2.88 -11.07
C GLU A 73 1.88 -2.94 -10.39
N VAL A 74 1.94 -2.78 -9.06
CA VAL A 74 3.20 -2.96 -8.31
C VAL A 74 3.63 -4.43 -8.28
N SER A 75 2.69 -5.35 -8.05
CA SER A 75 2.99 -6.79 -7.96
C SER A 75 3.46 -7.38 -9.29
N ARG A 76 3.02 -6.80 -10.42
CA ARG A 76 3.46 -7.19 -11.77
C ARG A 76 4.99 -7.11 -11.95
N VAL A 77 5.66 -6.22 -11.22
CA VAL A 77 7.11 -6.02 -11.32
C VAL A 77 7.88 -6.44 -10.06
N CYS A 78 7.26 -6.38 -8.88
CA CYS A 78 7.89 -6.77 -7.62
C CYS A 78 6.84 -7.26 -6.61
N ALA A 79 6.64 -8.57 -6.53
CA ALA A 79 5.68 -9.19 -5.63
C ALA A 79 5.92 -8.83 -4.15
N SER A 80 7.17 -8.76 -3.68
CA SER A 80 7.49 -8.38 -2.30
C SER A 80 7.03 -6.95 -1.96
N THR A 81 7.13 -6.02 -2.90
CA THR A 81 6.63 -4.64 -2.71
C THR A 81 5.11 -4.61 -2.75
N GLY A 82 4.50 -5.32 -3.70
CA GLY A 82 3.04 -5.42 -3.81
C GLY A 82 2.39 -6.02 -2.56
N LEU A 83 2.98 -7.10 -2.02
CA LEU A 83 2.53 -7.72 -0.77
C LEU A 83 2.74 -6.79 0.43
N THR A 84 3.85 -6.05 0.47
CA THR A 84 4.08 -5.06 1.53
C THR A 84 3.00 -3.98 1.54
N LEU A 85 2.66 -3.42 0.37
CA LEU A 85 1.55 -2.47 0.21
C LEU A 85 0.22 -3.09 0.66
N ALA A 86 -0.06 -4.32 0.22
CA ALA A 86 -1.30 -5.00 0.54
C ALA A 86 -1.43 -5.27 2.05
N ALA A 87 -0.43 -5.90 2.67
CA ALA A 87 -0.42 -6.23 4.09
C ALA A 87 -0.52 -4.97 4.96
N HIS A 88 0.25 -3.92 4.65
CA HIS A 88 0.18 -2.63 5.34
C HIS A 88 -1.26 -2.08 5.34
N THR A 89 -1.89 -2.09 4.17
CA THR A 89 -3.18 -1.44 3.94
C THR A 89 -4.32 -2.30 4.47
N SER A 90 -4.51 -3.51 3.93
CA SER A 90 -5.69 -4.33 4.23
C SER A 90 -5.60 -5.14 5.51
N LEU A 91 -4.39 -5.42 6.03
CA LEU A 91 -4.23 -6.19 7.27
C LEU A 91 -3.80 -5.29 8.44
N GLY A 92 -2.85 -4.39 8.22
CA GLY A 92 -2.34 -3.51 9.26
C GLY A 92 -3.30 -2.36 9.61
N THR A 93 -3.80 -1.65 8.61
CA THR A 93 -4.54 -0.40 8.83
C THR A 93 -6.06 -0.59 8.82
N TYR A 94 -6.57 -1.50 7.96
CA TYR A 94 -8.02 -1.72 7.85
C TYR A 94 -8.72 -2.11 9.16
N PRO A 95 -8.18 -3.00 10.02
CA PRO A 95 -8.85 -3.32 11.28
C PRO A 95 -9.00 -2.11 12.20
N ILE A 96 -8.00 -1.21 12.23
CA ILE A 96 -8.06 0.04 12.99
C ILE A 96 -9.16 0.94 12.42
N TYR A 97 -9.20 1.10 11.09
CA TYR A 97 -10.22 1.91 10.42
C TYR A 97 -11.63 1.37 10.65
N LYS A 98 -11.81 0.05 10.56
CA LYS A 98 -13.13 -0.59 10.62
C LYS A 98 -13.66 -0.74 12.04
N PHE A 99 -12.79 -1.06 12.99
CA PHE A 99 -13.20 -1.48 14.35
C PHE A 99 -12.64 -0.59 15.47
N GLY A 100 -11.69 0.29 15.17
CA GLY A 100 -11.13 1.20 16.16
C GLY A 100 -12.13 2.28 16.60
N THR A 101 -11.92 2.81 17.80
CA THR A 101 -12.59 4.04 18.25
C THR A 101 -12.12 5.25 17.43
N GLU A 102 -12.85 6.35 17.44
CA GLU A 102 -12.43 7.58 16.75
C GLU A 102 -11.07 8.08 17.26
N GLU A 103 -10.78 7.94 18.56
CA GLU A 103 -9.48 8.24 19.14
C GLU A 103 -8.36 7.36 18.53
N GLN A 104 -8.58 6.05 18.43
CA GLN A 104 -7.62 5.12 17.83
C GLN A 104 -7.40 5.43 16.35
N LYS A 105 -8.47 5.70 15.59
CA LYS A 105 -8.35 6.06 14.17
C LYS A 105 -7.51 7.33 13.99
N ARG A 106 -7.81 8.39 14.74
CA ARG A 106 -7.07 9.67 14.69
C ARG A 106 -5.62 9.53 15.12
N LYS A 107 -5.33 8.63 16.06
CA LYS A 107 -3.96 8.38 16.53
C LYS A 107 -3.13 7.59 15.53
N PHE A 108 -3.68 6.52 14.95
CA PHE A 108 -2.89 5.52 14.24
C PHE A 108 -2.97 5.59 12.72
N ILE A 109 -4.13 5.95 12.14
CA ILE A 109 -4.28 5.96 10.68
C ILE A 109 -3.43 7.05 10.01
N PRO A 110 -3.34 8.30 10.52
CA PRO A 110 -2.53 9.33 9.88
C PRO A 110 -1.04 8.99 9.68
N PRO A 111 -0.30 8.50 10.70
CA PRO A 111 1.10 8.09 10.47
C PRO A 111 1.22 6.86 9.55
N LEU A 112 0.25 5.94 9.57
CA LEU A 112 0.23 4.80 8.64
C LEU A 112 -0.01 5.26 7.19
N ALA A 113 -1.00 6.11 6.96
CA ALA A 113 -1.34 6.65 5.64
C ALA A 113 -0.20 7.44 5.00
N ARG A 114 0.57 8.18 5.83
CA ARG A 114 1.78 8.92 5.40
C ARG A 114 3.02 8.05 5.24
N GLY A 115 2.97 6.78 5.66
CA GLY A 115 4.12 5.88 5.61
C GLY A 115 5.20 6.15 6.67
N GLU A 116 4.88 6.90 7.72
CA GLU A 116 5.77 7.07 8.88
C GLU A 116 5.91 5.77 9.66
N TYR A 117 4.84 4.97 9.69
CA TYR A 117 4.80 3.62 10.23
C TYR A 117 4.39 2.61 9.16
N LEU A 118 4.84 1.36 9.34
CA LEU A 118 4.33 0.22 8.60
C LEU A 118 3.41 -0.62 9.48
N GLY A 119 2.19 -0.86 9.01
CA GLY A 119 1.25 -1.78 9.62
C GLY A 119 1.57 -3.24 9.30
N ALA A 120 1.33 -4.12 10.26
CA ALA A 120 1.42 -5.57 10.15
C ALA A 120 0.25 -6.21 10.91
N PHE A 121 0.02 -7.51 10.70
CA PHE A 121 -1.08 -8.24 11.33
C PHE A 121 -0.58 -9.58 11.87
N GLY A 122 -0.54 -9.71 13.19
CA GLY A 122 -0.21 -10.94 13.88
C GLY A 122 -1.47 -11.74 14.16
N LEU A 123 -1.70 -12.80 13.39
CA LEU A 123 -2.79 -13.74 13.60
C LEU A 123 -2.30 -15.19 13.65
N THR A 124 -1.44 -15.57 12.71
CA THR A 124 -0.95 -16.95 12.60
C THR A 124 -0.03 -17.30 13.77
N GLU A 125 -0.29 -18.45 14.40
CA GLU A 125 0.53 -19.03 15.46
C GLU A 125 0.94 -20.46 15.06
N PRO A 126 2.04 -21.03 15.60
CA PRO A 126 2.51 -22.36 15.21
C PRO A 126 1.49 -23.51 15.39
N ASN A 127 0.50 -23.34 16.27
CA ASN A 127 -0.42 -24.40 16.69
C ASN A 127 -1.91 -24.02 16.53
N ALA A 128 -2.23 -22.99 15.75
CA ALA A 128 -3.59 -22.48 15.54
C ALA A 128 -4.10 -22.76 14.12
#